data_AF-A0A2W7DS81-F1
#
_entry.id   AF-A0A2W7DS81-F1
#
_cell.length_a   1.000
_cell.length_b   1.000
_cell.length_c   1.000
_cell.angle_alpha   90.00
_cell.angle_beta   90.00
_cell.angle_gamma   90.00
#
_symmetry.space_group_name_H-M   'P 1'
#
loop_
_entity.id
_entity.type
_entity.pdbx_description
1 polymer ?
#
loop_
_entity_poly.entity_id
_entity_poly.type
_entity_poly.pdbx_seq_one_letter_code
_entity_poly.pdbx_strand_id
1 'polypeptide(L)'
;MATRPISPEDHERVAAAIRAAETRTDGEIYCVVAHASDGYFFPAAFMATAGILIVSLAVGYGLEALWLSIRLPHFVMAQLLALACVLALLWALPGLRIHLVPRRLRYQAAHANAIKQFLARNVHRTTARTGVLVFVSIAERYAEVVADSGIDAKVGQHVWDGVVRDLTAQAGDDRLADGFVKAIESVGAVLAEHFPVTSGDTNELDDHLVEI
;
A
#
# COMPACT_ATOMS: atom_id res chain seq x y z
N MET A 1 -2.74 13.99 -0.12
CA MET A 1 -3.00 14.15 -1.57
C MET A 1 -4.27 13.37 -1.82
N ALA A 2 -5.38 14.05 -2.10
CA ALA A 2 -6.63 13.37 -2.45
C ALA A 2 -6.49 12.94 -3.90
N THR A 3 -6.18 11.66 -4.13
CA THR A 3 -6.33 11.05 -5.45
C THR A 3 -7.79 11.15 -5.85
N ARG A 4 -8.04 11.52 -7.10
CA ARG A 4 -9.39 11.58 -7.63
C ARG A 4 -10.02 10.18 -7.53
N PRO A 5 -11.29 10.04 -7.11
CA PRO A 5 -11.96 8.74 -7.13
C PRO A 5 -11.92 8.19 -8.56
N ILE A 6 -11.63 6.90 -8.71
CA ILE A 6 -11.57 6.27 -10.04
C ILE A 6 -12.97 6.35 -10.63
N SER A 7 -13.08 6.89 -11.84
CA SER A 7 -14.39 7.07 -12.46
C SER A 7 -15.02 5.71 -12.81
N PRO A 8 -16.35 5.62 -13.00
CA PRO A 8 -16.98 4.41 -13.51
C PRO A 8 -16.42 3.99 -14.89
N GLU A 9 -16.04 4.96 -15.72
CA GLU A 9 -15.39 4.70 -17.00
C GLU A 9 -14.02 4.05 -16.81
N ASP A 10 -13.24 4.51 -15.83
CA ASP A 10 -11.94 3.93 -15.52
C ASP A 10 -12.06 2.52 -14.92
N HIS A 11 -13.07 2.26 -14.09
CA HIS A 11 -13.38 0.90 -13.63
C HIS A 11 -13.67 -0.03 -14.80
N GLU A 12 -14.48 0.40 -15.78
CA GLU A 12 -14.79 -0.40 -16.97
C GLU A 12 -13.54 -0.61 -17.84
N ARG A 13 -12.66 0.39 -17.96
CA ARG A 13 -11.38 0.25 -18.69
C ARG A 13 -10.49 -0.82 -18.05
N VAL A 14 -10.38 -0.82 -16.73
CA VAL A 14 -9.60 -1.82 -15.99
C VAL A 14 -10.25 -3.20 -16.12
N ALA A 15 -11.56 -3.31 -15.94
CA ALA A 15 -12.32 -4.56 -16.13
C ALA A 15 -12.17 -5.13 -17.54
N ALA A 16 -12.22 -4.28 -18.58
CA ALA A 16 -12.00 -4.70 -19.96
C ALA A 16 -10.56 -5.20 -20.19
N ALA A 17 -9.56 -4.59 -19.54
CA ALA A 17 -8.17 -5.05 -19.62
C ALA A 17 -7.98 -6.41 -18.93
N ILE A 18 -8.64 -6.64 -17.77
CA ILE A 18 -8.64 -7.93 -17.07
C ILE A 18 -9.20 -9.02 -18.00
N ARG A 19 -10.41 -8.82 -18.52
CA ARG A 19 -11.04 -9.76 -19.48
C ARG A 19 -10.17 -10.04 -20.70
N ALA A 20 -9.55 -9.00 -21.27
CA ALA A 20 -8.67 -9.17 -22.43
C ALA A 20 -7.39 -9.94 -22.09
N ALA A 21 -6.87 -9.85 -20.86
CA ALA A 21 -5.74 -10.64 -20.41
C ALA A 21 -6.14 -12.11 -20.22
N GLU A 22 -7.23 -12.38 -19.49
CA GLU A 22 -7.70 -13.73 -19.13
C GLU A 22 -8.13 -14.55 -20.34
N THR A 23 -8.61 -13.94 -21.43
CA THR A 23 -8.88 -14.70 -22.69
C THR A 23 -7.64 -15.40 -23.28
N ARG A 24 -6.43 -15.07 -22.83
CA ARG A 24 -5.17 -15.62 -23.34
C ARG A 24 -4.47 -16.56 -22.36
N THR A 25 -4.99 -16.73 -21.15
CA THR A 25 -4.32 -17.49 -20.09
C THR A 25 -5.33 -18.10 -19.11
N ASP A 26 -5.02 -19.28 -18.57
CA ASP A 26 -5.79 -19.88 -17.45
C ASP A 26 -5.42 -19.22 -16.09
N GLY A 27 -4.76 -18.07 -16.13
CA GLY A 27 -4.34 -17.30 -14.97
C GLY A 27 -5.32 -16.17 -14.67
N GLU A 28 -5.70 -16.08 -13.40
CA GLU A 28 -6.74 -15.17 -12.93
C GLU A 28 -6.11 -13.90 -12.34
N ILE A 29 -6.58 -12.71 -12.75
CA ILE A 29 -5.98 -11.44 -12.34
C ILE A 29 -6.94 -10.63 -11.48
N TYR A 30 -6.61 -10.47 -10.21
CA TYR A 30 -7.38 -9.67 -9.28
C TYR A 30 -6.71 -8.34 -8.97
N CYS A 31 -7.44 -7.23 -9.08
CA CYS A 31 -6.90 -5.89 -8.88
C CYS A 31 -7.52 -5.20 -7.65
N VAL A 32 -6.67 -4.67 -6.76
CA VAL A 32 -7.11 -3.95 -5.56
C VAL A 32 -6.36 -2.64 -5.41
N VAL A 33 -7.12 -1.57 -5.16
CA VAL A 33 -6.60 -0.28 -4.74
C VAL A 33 -7.05 0.02 -3.30
N ALA A 34 -6.09 0.28 -2.43
CA ALA A 34 -6.33 0.73 -1.07
C ALA A 34 -6.02 2.22 -0.95
N HIS A 35 -6.92 3.00 -0.36
CA HIS A 35 -6.63 4.41 -0.04
C HIS A 35 -5.57 4.53 1.04
N ALA A 36 -5.64 3.67 2.06
CA ALA A 36 -4.63 3.51 3.10
C ALA A 36 -4.68 2.08 3.65
N SER A 37 -3.53 1.53 4.03
CA SER A 37 -3.46 0.15 4.52
C SER A 37 -3.61 0.00 6.04
N ASP A 38 -3.49 1.09 6.80
CA ASP A 38 -3.70 1.12 8.26
C ASP A 38 -4.03 2.54 8.75
N GLY A 39 -4.53 2.67 9.99
CA GLY A 39 -4.90 3.94 10.61
C GLY A 39 -3.71 4.76 11.15
N TYR A 40 -2.52 4.17 11.23
CA TYR A 40 -1.21 4.75 11.61
C TYR A 40 -1.13 5.56 12.92
N PHE A 41 -2.21 5.63 13.71
CA PHE A 41 -2.25 6.46 14.92
C PHE A 41 -1.22 6.02 15.95
N PHE A 42 -1.19 4.72 16.31
CA PHE A 42 -0.27 4.23 17.32
C PHE A 42 1.21 4.34 16.92
N PRO A 43 1.63 3.92 15.70
CA PRO A 43 3.01 4.15 15.26
C PRO A 43 3.39 5.63 15.22
N ALA A 44 2.49 6.51 14.75
CA ALA A 44 2.77 7.95 14.71
C ALA A 44 2.89 8.56 16.12
N ALA A 45 2.00 8.19 17.05
CA ALA A 45 2.04 8.65 18.43
C ALA A 45 3.32 8.19 19.15
N PHE A 46 3.75 6.94 18.92
CA PHE A 46 5.01 6.43 19.46
C PHE A 46 6.21 7.22 18.93
N MET A 47 6.30 7.42 17.61
CA MET A 47 7.37 8.18 16.98
C MET A 47 7.42 9.63 17.48
N ALA A 48 6.26 10.28 17.62
CA ALA A 48 6.17 11.63 18.13
C ALA A 48 6.59 11.73 19.61
N THR A 49 6.16 10.78 20.43
CA THR A 49 6.54 10.73 21.86
C THR A 49 8.05 10.55 22.01
N ALA A 50 8.65 9.62 21.27
CA ALA A 50 10.10 9.41 21.27
C ALA A 50 10.84 10.68 20.81
N GLY A 51 10.36 11.33 19.75
CA GLY A 51 10.91 12.61 19.27
C GLY A 51 10.84 13.72 20.32
N ILE A 52 9.71 13.87 21.01
CA ILE A 52 9.55 14.83 22.11
C ILE A 52 10.56 14.55 23.22
N LEU A 53 10.73 13.29 23.64
CA LEU A 53 11.69 12.95 24.68
C LEU A 53 13.14 13.30 24.30
N ILE A 54 13.53 13.01 23.05
CA ILE A 54 14.87 13.32 22.53
C ILE A 54 15.08 14.84 22.47
N VAL A 55 14.10 15.58 21.93
CA VAL A 55 14.18 17.04 21.83
C VAL A 55 14.19 17.67 23.22
N SER A 56 13.35 17.21 24.15
CA SER A 56 13.36 17.64 25.54
C SER A 56 14.75 17.46 26.16
N LEU A 57 15.37 16.29 25.97
CA LEU A 57 16.72 16.04 26.50
C LEU A 57 17.75 17.03 25.94
N ALA A 58 17.73 17.26 24.62
CA ALA A 58 18.62 18.21 23.97
C ALA A 58 18.40 19.65 24.45
N VAL A 59 17.13 20.07 24.61
CA VAL A 59 16.76 21.39 25.16
C VAL A 59 17.23 21.52 26.60
N GLY A 60 17.09 20.47 27.41
CA GLY A 60 17.58 20.43 28.79
C GLY A 60 19.08 20.73 28.88
N TYR A 61 19.90 20.00 28.11
CA TYR A 61 21.34 20.25 28.04
C TYR A 61 21.68 21.63 27.46
N GLY A 62 20.92 22.11 26.47
CA GLY A 62 21.12 23.44 25.89
C GLY A 62 20.84 24.57 26.88
N LEU A 63 19.78 24.46 27.69
CA LEU A 63 19.45 25.43 28.73
C LEU A 63 20.54 25.47 29.81
N GLU A 64 21.06 24.31 30.20
CA GLU A 64 22.18 24.20 31.14
C GLU A 64 23.44 24.88 30.59
N ALA A 65 23.80 24.60 29.33
CA ALA A 65 24.95 25.20 28.67
C ALA A 65 24.84 26.73 28.54
N LEU A 66 23.62 27.26 28.37
CA LEU A 66 23.32 28.69 28.29
C LEU A 66 23.10 29.37 29.65
N TRP A 67 23.27 28.62 30.75
CA TRP A 67 23.06 29.10 32.12
C TRP A 67 21.63 29.63 32.37
N LEU A 68 20.65 29.11 31.63
CA LEU A 68 19.24 29.43 31.79
C LEU A 68 18.60 28.42 32.75
N SER A 69 18.16 28.89 33.92
CA SER A 69 17.52 28.02 34.91
C SER A 69 16.02 27.93 34.69
N ILE A 70 15.54 26.74 34.33
CA ILE A 70 14.10 26.42 34.35
C ILE A 70 13.82 25.47 35.52
N ARG A 71 12.80 25.80 36.32
CA ARG A 71 12.35 24.92 37.40
C ARG A 71 11.81 23.61 36.80
N LEU A 72 12.31 22.47 37.28
CA LEU A 72 11.97 21.13 36.77
C LEU A 72 10.44 20.90 36.57
N PRO A 73 9.53 21.33 37.47
CA PRO A 73 8.09 21.17 37.24
C PRO A 73 7.57 21.87 35.98
N HIS A 74 8.09 23.06 35.64
CA HIS A 74 7.66 23.80 34.45
C HIS A 74 8.15 23.10 33.18
N PHE A 75 9.35 22.54 33.22
CA PHE A 75 9.91 21.76 32.12
C PHE A 75 9.06 20.50 31.84
N VAL A 76 8.73 19.74 32.89
CA VAL A 76 7.86 18.56 32.76
C VAL A 76 6.45 18.95 32.29
N MET A 77 5.88 20.04 32.81
CA MET A 77 4.56 20.53 32.37
C MET A 77 4.56 20.91 30.89
N ALA A 78 5.60 21.59 30.41
CA ALA A 78 5.76 21.93 28.99
C ALA A 78 5.85 20.67 28.12
N GLN A 79 6.59 19.65 28.57
CA GLN A 79 6.67 18.37 27.87
C GLN A 79 5.33 17.64 27.79
N LEU A 80 4.58 17.58 28.90
CA LEU A 80 3.24 16.96 28.93
C LEU A 80 2.26 17.72 28.04
N LEU A 81 2.30 19.05 28.06
CA LEU A 81 1.48 19.89 27.19
C LEU A 81 1.83 19.66 25.72
N ALA A 82 3.12 19.61 25.37
CA ALA A 82 3.57 19.32 24.00
C ALA A 82 3.06 17.96 23.52
N LEU A 83 3.15 16.92 24.38
CA LEU A 83 2.61 15.60 24.06
C LEU A 83 1.10 15.63 23.85
N ALA A 84 0.34 16.25 24.76
CA ALA A 84 -1.10 16.37 24.64
C ALA A 84 -1.52 17.10 23.35
N CYS A 85 -0.86 18.21 23.01
CA CYS A 85 -1.10 18.95 21.77
C CYS A 85 -0.82 18.10 20.53
N VAL A 86 0.30 17.35 20.51
CA VAL A 86 0.63 16.50 19.37
C VAL A 86 -0.35 15.34 19.22
N LEU A 87 -0.78 14.70 20.30
CA LEU A 87 -1.79 13.65 20.25
C LEU A 87 -3.14 14.17 19.75
N ALA A 88 -3.55 15.35 20.21
CA ALA A 88 -4.76 16.03 19.71
C ALA A 88 -4.64 16.36 18.22
N LEU A 89 -3.46 16.82 17.76
CA LEU A 89 -3.19 17.09 16.35
C LEU A 89 -3.27 15.83 15.49
N LEU A 90 -2.67 14.71 15.95
CA LEU A 90 -2.74 13.43 15.24
C LEU A 90 -4.15 12.85 15.21
N TRP A 91 -4.94 13.09 16.25
CA TRP A 91 -6.34 12.71 16.27
C TRP A 91 -7.15 13.52 15.24
N ALA A 92 -7.01 14.85 15.26
CA ALA A 92 -7.75 15.76 14.38
C ALA A 92 -7.35 15.69 12.90
N LEU A 93 -6.07 15.42 12.60
CA LEU A 93 -5.52 15.45 11.23
C LEU A 93 -4.92 14.09 10.83
N PRO A 94 -5.74 13.14 10.33
CA PRO A 94 -5.27 11.80 9.98
C PRO A 94 -4.18 11.78 8.91
N GLY A 95 -4.16 12.76 7.99
CA GLY A 95 -3.13 12.87 6.96
C GLY A 95 -1.72 13.13 7.49
N LEU A 96 -1.56 13.65 8.71
CA LEU A 96 -0.23 13.85 9.32
C LEU A 96 0.38 12.56 9.86
N ARG A 97 -0.45 11.58 10.23
CA ARG A 97 0.00 10.33 10.88
C ARG A 97 1.06 9.63 10.04
N ILE A 98 0.79 9.47 8.74
CA ILE A 98 1.67 8.74 7.81
C ILE A 98 3.05 9.40 7.61
N HIS A 99 3.16 10.71 7.84
CA HIS A 99 4.42 11.45 7.69
C HIS A 99 5.39 11.18 8.84
N LEU A 100 4.87 10.88 10.04
CA LEU A 100 5.68 10.52 11.20
C LEU A 100 6.15 9.06 11.18
N VAL A 101 5.51 8.22 10.37
CA VAL A 101 5.82 6.79 10.32
C VAL A 101 6.96 6.51 9.32
N PRO A 102 8.03 5.80 9.74
CA PRO A 102 9.09 5.37 8.84
C PRO A 102 8.58 4.59 7.63
N ARG A 103 9.24 4.74 6.48
CA ARG A 103 8.86 4.03 5.23
C ARG A 103 8.76 2.52 5.40
N ARG A 104 9.68 1.92 6.17
CA ARG A 104 9.72 0.47 6.40
C ARG A 104 8.42 -0.05 7.05
N LEU A 105 7.92 0.61 8.08
CA LEU A 105 6.67 0.21 8.75
C LEU A 105 5.46 0.40 7.84
N ARG A 106 5.43 1.47 7.05
CA ARG A 106 4.37 1.69 6.05
C ARG A 106 4.32 0.59 5.00
N TYR A 107 5.49 0.18 4.48
CA TYR A 107 5.56 -0.88 3.48
C TYR A 107 5.21 -2.24 4.08
N GLN A 108 5.59 -2.52 5.32
CA GLN A 108 5.16 -3.74 6.02
C GLN A 108 3.64 -3.77 6.23
N ALA A 109 3.03 -2.65 6.60
CA ALA A 109 1.58 -2.55 6.74
C ALA A 109 0.86 -2.73 5.39
N ALA A 110 1.37 -2.11 4.32
CA ALA A 110 0.83 -2.26 2.97
C ALA A 110 0.94 -3.69 2.45
N HIS A 111 2.11 -4.32 2.60
CA HIS A 111 2.32 -5.74 2.28
C HIS A 111 1.37 -6.65 3.06
N ALA A 112 1.25 -6.43 4.38
CA ALA A 112 0.32 -7.21 5.20
C ALA A 112 -1.14 -7.04 4.76
N ASN A 113 -1.53 -5.86 4.26
CA ASN A 113 -2.85 -5.65 3.69
C ASN A 113 -3.00 -6.38 2.35
N ALA A 114 -2.01 -6.31 1.45
CA ALA A 114 -2.01 -7.07 0.19
C ALA A 114 -2.23 -8.57 0.43
N ILE A 115 -1.47 -9.17 1.35
CA ILE A 115 -1.62 -10.57 1.74
C ILE A 115 -3.01 -10.86 2.33
N LYS A 116 -3.54 -9.98 3.19
CA LYS A 116 -4.91 -10.12 3.71
C LYS A 116 -5.95 -10.13 2.60
N GLN A 117 -5.82 -9.25 1.59
CA GLN A 117 -6.75 -9.22 0.46
C GLN A 117 -6.63 -10.47 -0.41
N PHE A 118 -5.40 -10.92 -0.68
CA PHE A 118 -5.14 -12.15 -1.43
C PHE A 118 -5.81 -13.38 -0.78
N LEU A 119 -5.72 -13.47 0.55
CA LEU A 119 -6.36 -14.55 1.31
C LEU A 119 -7.88 -14.36 1.42
N ALA A 120 -8.37 -13.16 1.71
CA ALA A 120 -9.79 -12.89 1.91
C ALA A 120 -10.61 -13.09 0.64
N ARG A 121 -10.02 -12.85 -0.53
CA ARG A 121 -10.68 -12.96 -1.84
C ARG A 121 -10.55 -14.32 -2.49
N ASN A 122 -9.98 -15.31 -1.78
CA ASN A 122 -9.80 -16.67 -2.30
C ASN A 122 -9.02 -16.74 -3.63
N VAL A 123 -8.18 -15.74 -3.93
CA VAL A 123 -7.31 -15.74 -5.13
C VAL A 123 -6.36 -16.95 -5.12
N HIS A 124 -6.04 -17.45 -3.94
CA HIS A 124 -5.24 -18.66 -3.68
C HIS A 124 -5.99 -19.99 -3.86
N ARG A 125 -7.30 -19.93 -4.16
CA ARG A 125 -8.20 -21.08 -4.16
C ARG A 125 -8.56 -21.55 -5.56
N THR A 126 -7.89 -20.99 -6.57
CA THR A 126 -8.11 -21.39 -7.95
C THR A 126 -7.68 -22.83 -8.18
N THR A 127 -8.38 -23.54 -9.08
CA THR A 127 -8.17 -24.98 -9.30
C THR A 127 -6.71 -25.30 -9.66
N ALA A 128 -6.05 -24.39 -10.38
CA ALA A 128 -4.66 -24.50 -10.80
C ALA A 128 -3.66 -23.69 -9.94
N ARG A 129 -4.10 -22.95 -8.92
CA ARG A 129 -3.27 -22.01 -8.13
C ARG A 129 -2.54 -21.01 -9.01
N THR A 130 -3.29 -20.42 -9.95
CA THR A 130 -2.82 -19.47 -10.97
C THR A 130 -3.35 -18.05 -10.73
N GLY A 131 -3.71 -17.72 -9.49
CA GLY A 131 -4.19 -16.39 -9.14
C GLY A 131 -3.05 -15.37 -8.93
N VAL A 132 -3.21 -14.17 -9.49
CA VAL A 132 -2.33 -13.01 -9.27
C VAL A 132 -3.14 -11.85 -8.71
N LEU A 133 -2.68 -11.26 -7.60
CA LEU A 133 -3.18 -10.01 -7.07
C LEU A 133 -2.25 -8.86 -7.46
N VAL A 134 -2.80 -7.85 -8.13
CA VAL A 134 -2.16 -6.55 -8.34
C VAL A 134 -2.71 -5.57 -7.29
N PHE A 135 -1.87 -5.19 -6.34
CA PHE A 135 -2.24 -4.35 -5.20
C PHE A 135 -1.55 -2.98 -5.25
N VAL A 136 -2.31 -1.92 -5.00
CA VAL A 136 -1.79 -0.54 -4.87
C VAL A 136 -2.30 0.10 -3.59
N SER A 137 -1.41 0.68 -2.78
CA SER A 137 -1.76 1.47 -1.60
C SER A 137 -1.35 2.93 -1.81
N ILE A 138 -2.33 3.82 -1.91
CA ILE A 138 -2.15 5.21 -2.33
C ILE A 138 -1.40 6.01 -1.27
N ALA A 139 -1.83 5.96 -0.01
CA ALA A 139 -1.23 6.77 1.06
C ALA A 139 0.26 6.43 1.26
N GLU A 140 0.61 5.14 1.14
CA GLU A 140 1.95 4.61 1.34
C GLU A 140 2.83 4.79 0.09
N ARG A 141 2.22 5.07 -1.08
CA ARG A 141 2.88 5.03 -2.40
C ARG A 141 3.63 3.71 -2.59
N TYR A 142 2.85 2.65 -2.44
CA TYR A 142 3.32 1.27 -2.48
C TYR A 142 2.48 0.50 -3.49
N ALA A 143 3.14 -0.32 -4.31
CA ALA A 143 2.47 -1.30 -5.14
C ALA A 143 3.18 -2.65 -4.97
N GLU A 144 2.42 -3.73 -5.16
CA GLU A 144 2.92 -5.08 -5.05
C GLU A 144 2.11 -6.01 -5.95
N VAL A 145 2.79 -6.99 -6.54
CA VAL A 145 2.14 -8.10 -7.24
C VAL A 145 2.36 -9.35 -6.39
N VAL A 146 1.27 -9.96 -5.94
CA VAL A 146 1.27 -11.18 -5.14
C VAL A 146 0.76 -12.31 -6.01
N ALA A 147 1.62 -13.28 -6.33
CA ALA A 147 1.26 -14.44 -7.12
C ALA A 147 1.09 -15.69 -6.22
N ASP A 148 0.20 -16.60 -6.60
CA ASP A 148 0.10 -17.89 -5.95
C ASP A 148 1.30 -18.79 -6.28
N SER A 149 1.49 -19.80 -5.46
CA SER A 149 2.52 -20.85 -5.50
C SER A 149 2.69 -21.51 -6.87
N GLY A 150 1.62 -21.67 -7.66
CA GLY A 150 1.74 -22.21 -9.02
C GLY A 150 2.54 -21.31 -9.96
N ILE A 151 2.34 -19.99 -9.84
CA ILE A 151 3.01 -18.97 -10.66
C ILE A 151 4.41 -18.69 -10.12
N ASP A 152 4.56 -18.52 -8.81
CA ASP A 152 5.87 -18.26 -8.17
C ASP A 152 6.90 -19.36 -8.46
N ALA A 153 6.44 -20.61 -8.63
CA ALA A 153 7.29 -21.73 -9.02
C ALA A 153 7.85 -21.61 -10.46
N LYS A 154 7.19 -20.86 -11.35
CA LYS A 154 7.58 -20.71 -12.76
C LYS A 154 8.14 -19.33 -13.10
N VAL A 155 7.70 -18.30 -12.39
CA VAL A 155 8.00 -16.89 -12.66
C VAL A 155 8.68 -16.27 -11.45
N GLY A 156 9.93 -15.86 -11.61
CA GLY A 156 10.66 -15.24 -10.51
C GLY A 156 10.20 -13.81 -10.21
N GLN A 157 10.29 -13.40 -8.95
CA GLN A 157 9.82 -12.08 -8.46
C GLN A 157 10.34 -10.88 -9.28
N HIS A 158 11.56 -10.97 -9.82
CA HIS A 158 12.18 -9.92 -10.64
C HIS A 158 11.38 -9.53 -11.90
N VAL A 159 10.52 -10.43 -12.39
CA VAL A 159 9.62 -10.17 -13.54
C VAL A 159 8.59 -9.09 -13.17
N TRP A 160 8.15 -9.08 -11.91
CA TRP A 160 7.15 -8.14 -11.41
C TRP A 160 7.71 -6.77 -11.06
N ASP A 161 9.03 -6.65 -10.82
CA ASP A 161 9.67 -5.40 -10.40
C ASP A 161 9.41 -4.24 -11.37
N GLY A 162 9.41 -4.53 -12.68
CA GLY A 162 9.09 -3.55 -13.73
C GLY A 162 7.64 -3.07 -13.64
N VAL A 163 6.71 -4.02 -13.48
CA VAL A 163 5.27 -3.75 -13.33
C VAL A 163 5.01 -2.90 -12.10
N VAL A 164 5.58 -3.28 -10.95
CA VAL A 164 5.44 -2.58 -9.68
C VAL A 164 5.98 -1.15 -9.77
N ARG A 165 7.16 -0.95 -10.39
CA ARG A 165 7.76 0.37 -10.56
C ARG A 165 6.87 1.29 -11.39
N ASP A 166 6.39 0.80 -12.52
CA ASP A 166 5.61 1.60 -13.47
C ASP A 166 4.21 1.92 -12.91
N LEU A 167 3.62 0.98 -12.17
CA LEU A 167 2.35 1.16 -11.45
C LEU A 167 2.50 2.17 -10.31
N THR A 168 3.57 2.08 -9.52
CA THR A 168 3.85 3.03 -8.42
C THR A 168 4.06 4.45 -8.96
N ALA A 169 4.72 4.60 -10.10
CA ALA A 169 4.93 5.89 -10.75
C ALA A 169 3.60 6.52 -11.20
N GLN A 170 2.76 5.75 -11.90
CA GLN A 170 1.48 6.24 -12.42
C GLN A 170 0.43 6.50 -11.32
N ALA A 171 0.51 5.78 -10.20
CA ALA A 171 -0.30 6.04 -9.03
C ALA A 171 -0.01 7.42 -8.39
N GLY A 172 1.20 7.97 -8.60
CA GLY A 172 1.57 9.31 -8.14
C GLY A 172 1.00 10.46 -8.98
N ASP A 173 0.62 10.20 -10.23
CA ASP A 173 0.30 11.22 -11.25
C ASP A 173 -1.22 11.33 -11.56
N ASP A 174 -2.10 10.84 -10.68
CA ASP A 174 -3.57 10.79 -10.88
C ASP A 174 -3.98 9.96 -12.13
N ARG A 175 -3.10 9.04 -12.57
CA ARG A 175 -3.28 8.16 -13.73
C ARG A 175 -3.31 6.69 -13.31
N LEU A 176 -4.00 6.43 -12.21
CA LEU A 176 -4.03 5.10 -11.59
C LEU A 176 -4.61 4.03 -12.52
N ALA A 177 -5.69 4.36 -13.25
CA ALA A 177 -6.32 3.46 -14.21
C ALA A 177 -5.38 3.05 -15.35
N ASP A 178 -4.62 4.01 -15.92
CA ASP A 178 -3.62 3.71 -16.95
C ASP A 178 -2.50 2.80 -16.40
N GLY A 179 -2.12 3.02 -15.13
CA GLY A 179 -1.18 2.18 -14.42
C GLY A 179 -1.67 0.74 -14.31
N PHE A 180 -2.92 0.55 -13.87
CA PHE A 180 -3.55 -0.77 -13.77
C PHE A 180 -3.65 -1.46 -15.12
N VAL A 181 -4.14 -0.77 -16.16
CA VAL A 181 -4.25 -1.35 -17.51
C VAL A 181 -2.89 -1.88 -18.00
N LYS A 182 -1.83 -1.09 -17.89
CA LYS A 182 -0.47 -1.53 -18.28
C LYS A 182 0.06 -2.68 -17.42
N ALA A 183 -0.24 -2.65 -16.12
CA ALA A 183 0.16 -3.72 -15.22
C ALA A 183 -0.53 -5.03 -15.58
N ILE A 184 -1.84 -4.99 -15.85
CA ILE A 184 -2.64 -6.13 -16.29
C ILE A 184 -2.14 -6.66 -17.64
N GLU A 185 -1.87 -5.78 -18.61
CA GLU A 185 -1.31 -6.19 -19.91
C GLU A 185 0.03 -6.92 -19.76
N SER A 186 0.90 -6.41 -18.89
CA SER A 186 2.22 -6.99 -18.62
C SER A 186 2.10 -8.33 -17.88
N VAL A 187 1.25 -8.40 -16.86
CA VAL A 187 0.98 -9.62 -16.09
C VAL A 187 0.35 -10.68 -16.98
N GLY A 188 -0.68 -10.33 -17.76
CA GLY A 188 -1.34 -11.22 -18.70
C GLY A 188 -0.40 -11.77 -19.78
N ALA A 189 0.56 -10.98 -20.24
CA ALA A 189 1.57 -11.47 -21.19
C ALA A 189 2.48 -12.55 -20.58
N VAL A 190 2.92 -12.36 -19.33
CA VAL A 190 3.73 -13.34 -18.60
C VAL A 190 2.92 -14.61 -18.30
N LEU A 191 1.65 -14.45 -17.90
CA LEU A 191 0.76 -15.57 -17.63
C LEU A 191 0.47 -16.38 -18.90
N ALA A 192 0.22 -15.73 -20.03
CA ALA A 192 -0.02 -16.41 -21.30
C ALA A 192 1.17 -17.25 -21.80
N GLU A 193 2.41 -16.88 -21.44
CA GLU A 193 3.61 -17.65 -21.77
C GLU A 193 3.72 -18.95 -20.96
N HIS A 194 3.37 -18.91 -19.67
CA HIS A 194 3.58 -20.02 -18.73
C HIS A 194 2.32 -20.86 -18.44
N PHE A 195 1.15 -20.31 -18.71
CA PHE A 195 -0.18 -20.85 -18.47
C PHE A 195 -1.12 -20.47 -19.65
N PRO A 196 -0.86 -20.98 -20.86
CA PRO A 196 -1.70 -20.69 -22.03
C PRO A 196 -3.11 -21.27 -21.84
N VAL A 197 -4.09 -20.63 -22.48
CA VAL A 197 -5.51 -21.00 -22.33
C VAL A 197 -5.80 -22.46 -22.70
N THR A 198 -6.49 -23.17 -21.82
CA THR A 198 -6.96 -24.54 -22.03
C THR A 198 -8.44 -24.55 -22.41
N SER A 199 -8.83 -25.40 -23.36
CA SER A 199 -10.23 -25.54 -23.76
C SER A 199 -11.09 -26.06 -22.59
N GLY A 200 -11.97 -25.21 -22.06
CA GLY A 200 -12.86 -25.55 -20.93
C GLY A 200 -12.58 -24.76 -19.65
N ASP A 201 -11.65 -23.80 -19.70
CA ASP A 201 -11.45 -22.87 -18.58
C ASP A 201 -12.72 -22.07 -18.28
N THR A 202 -12.97 -21.86 -16.99
CA THR A 202 -14.15 -21.15 -16.48
C THR A 202 -13.63 -20.06 -15.56
N ASN A 203 -14.00 -18.81 -15.85
CA ASN A 203 -13.59 -17.68 -15.03
C ASN A 203 -13.95 -17.93 -13.54
N GLU A 204 -12.93 -18.00 -12.69
CA GLU A 204 -13.03 -18.33 -11.27
C GLU A 204 -13.05 -17.08 -10.36
N LEU A 205 -12.68 -15.89 -10.87
CA LEU A 205 -12.67 -14.62 -10.12
C LEU A 205 -13.58 -13.55 -10.76
N ASP A 206 -13.81 -12.45 -10.04
CA ASP A 206 -14.61 -11.34 -10.58
C ASP A 206 -13.70 -10.29 -11.27
N ASP A 207 -14.00 -9.94 -12.52
CA ASP A 207 -13.21 -9.03 -13.37
C ASP A 207 -13.42 -7.54 -13.04
N HIS A 208 -13.16 -7.11 -11.81
CA HIS A 208 -13.30 -5.70 -11.42
C HIS A 208 -12.20 -5.22 -10.48
N LEU A 209 -11.92 -3.92 -10.56
CA LEU A 209 -11.07 -3.23 -9.61
C LEU A 209 -11.85 -3.02 -8.31
N VAL A 210 -11.28 -3.46 -7.19
CA VAL A 210 -11.85 -3.23 -5.86
C VAL A 210 -11.13 -2.10 -5.14
N GLU A 211 -11.91 -1.11 -4.68
CA GLU A 211 -11.42 -0.01 -3.83
C GLU A 211 -11.70 -0.27 -2.35
N ILE A 212 -10.69 -0.10 -1.48
CA ILE A 212 -10.78 -0.29 -0.02
C ILE A 212 -10.14 0.83 0.81
#